data_AF-A0A935K642-F1
#
_entry.id   AF-A0A935K642-F1
#
_cell.length_a   1.000
_cell.length_b   1.000
_cell.length_c   1.000
_cell.angle_alpha   90.00
_cell.angle_beta   90.00
_cell.angle_gamma   90.00
#
_symmetry.space_group_name_H-M   'P 1'
#
loop_
_entity.id
_entity.type
_entity.pdbx_description
1 polymer ?
#
loop_
_entity_poly.entity_id
_entity_poly.type
_entity_poly.pdbx_seq_one_letter_code
_entity_poly.pdbx_strand_id
1 'polypeptide(L)'
;MVKELATVSNVLYPYDVTKQPVEYYTSMGYYRLRNLDEALTHSLNAERISPYNPLVLHNTAGIYQSSKKYDKATSYYRRMQKLFPNYIDPQINLLIIYSETLPFEKSKELFDELIKKDSLNPRFKSI
;
A
#
# COMPACT_ATOMS: atom_id res chain seq x y z
N MET A 1 3.71 16.01 15.43
CA MET A 1 3.68 15.42 14.08
C MET A 1 2.43 15.76 13.26
N VAL A 2 1.24 15.14 13.42
CA VAL A 2 0.08 15.41 12.53
C VAL A 2 -0.32 16.91 12.50
N LYS A 3 -0.35 17.57 13.67
CA LYS A 3 -0.62 19.01 13.77
C LYS A 3 0.44 19.88 13.06
N GLU A 4 1.69 19.44 13.02
CA GLU A 4 2.77 20.13 12.30
C GLU A 4 2.64 19.92 10.78
N LEU A 5 2.19 18.76 10.32
CA LEU A 5 1.95 18.54 8.89
C LEU A 5 0.78 19.39 8.36
N ALA A 6 -0.23 19.64 9.20
CA ALA A 6 -1.33 20.54 8.86
C ALA A 6 -0.87 21.99 8.63
N THR A 7 0.16 22.46 9.35
CA THR A 7 0.71 23.81 9.11
C THR A 7 1.57 23.85 7.84
N VAL A 8 2.29 22.78 7.53
CA VAL A 8 3.11 22.66 6.30
C VAL A 8 2.26 22.59 5.03
N SER A 9 1.11 21.90 5.09
CA SER A 9 0.20 21.71 3.95
C SER A 9 -0.42 23.03 3.44
N ASN A 10 -0.53 24.05 4.30
CA ASN A 10 -1.49 25.11 4.06
C ASN A 10 -1.10 26.25 3.10
N VAL A 11 0.13 26.42 2.63
CA VAL A 11 0.39 27.51 1.63
C VAL A 11 1.53 27.25 0.62
N LEU A 12 2.58 26.46 0.90
CA LEU A 12 3.78 26.49 0.03
C LEU A 12 4.42 25.14 -0.34
N TYR A 13 4.05 24.04 0.31
CA TYR A 13 4.74 22.75 0.11
C TYR A 13 3.74 21.58 0.03
N PRO A 14 3.04 21.40 -1.11
CA PRO A 14 2.20 20.21 -1.31
C PRO A 14 3.02 18.90 -1.33
N TYR A 15 4.34 19.03 -1.46
CA TYR A 15 5.30 17.93 -1.46
C TYR A 15 6.46 18.21 -0.50
N ASP A 16 7.08 17.15 -0.01
CA ASP A 16 8.37 17.23 0.67
C ASP A 16 9.55 17.33 -0.32
N VAL A 17 10.78 17.32 0.21
CA VAL A 17 12.02 17.38 -0.59
C VAL A 17 12.20 16.20 -1.57
N THR A 18 11.50 15.08 -1.34
CA THR A 18 11.50 13.88 -2.19
C THR A 18 10.38 13.88 -3.22
N LYS A 19 9.58 14.94 -3.29
CA LYS A 19 8.33 15.03 -4.07
C LYS A 19 7.24 14.06 -3.58
N GLN A 20 7.32 13.61 -2.33
CA GLN A 20 6.25 12.84 -1.69
C GLN A 20 5.16 13.82 -1.22
N PRO A 21 3.87 13.57 -1.48
CA PRO A 21 2.81 14.44 -0.97
C PRO A 21 2.86 14.52 0.57
N VAL A 22 2.77 15.71 1.15
CA VAL A 22 2.80 15.88 2.63
C VAL A 22 1.67 15.08 3.30
N GLU A 23 0.51 15.01 2.63
CA GLU A 23 -0.66 14.20 3.01
C GLU A 23 -0.34 12.72 3.27
N TYR A 24 0.68 12.15 2.60
CA TYR A 24 1.13 10.78 2.83
C TYR A 24 1.60 10.58 4.27
N TYR A 25 2.40 11.51 4.81
CA TYR A 25 2.90 11.42 6.18
C TYR A 25 1.78 11.60 7.20
N THR A 26 0.81 12.46 6.89
CA THR A 26 -0.38 12.65 7.72
C THR A 26 -1.18 11.36 7.80
N SER A 27 -1.40 10.71 6.65
CA SER A 27 -2.05 9.41 6.58
C SER A 27 -1.32 8.34 7.40
N MET A 28 0.01 8.23 7.27
CA MET A 28 0.81 7.31 8.08
C MET A 28 0.68 7.59 9.58
N GLY A 29 0.67 8.85 9.98
CA GLY A 29 0.49 9.27 11.37
C GLY A 29 -0.85 8.78 11.93
N TYR A 30 -1.95 9.03 11.24
CA TYR A 30 -3.27 8.54 11.66
C TYR A 30 -3.36 7.01 11.65
N TYR A 31 -2.75 6.36 10.67
CA TYR A 31 -2.69 4.90 10.61
C TYR A 31 -1.99 4.31 11.84
N ARG A 32 -0.87 4.90 12.29
CA ARG A 32 -0.17 4.51 13.53
C ARG A 32 -1.03 4.73 14.77
N LEU A 33 -1.89 5.74 14.77
CA LEU A 33 -2.87 6.01 15.82
C LEU A 33 -4.11 5.10 15.76
N ARG A 34 -4.15 4.13 14.84
CA ARG A 34 -5.31 3.25 14.59
C ARG A 34 -6.58 3.98 14.15
N ASN A 35 -6.48 5.26 13.78
CA ASN A 35 -7.58 6.01 13.20
C ASN A 35 -7.60 5.79 11.68
N LEU A 36 -8.22 4.69 11.25
CA LEU A 36 -8.20 4.24 9.86
C LEU A 36 -9.01 5.15 8.92
N ASP A 37 -10.04 5.86 9.42
CA ASP A 37 -10.87 6.74 8.61
C ASP A 37 -10.12 8.02 8.22
N GLU A 38 -9.45 8.66 9.18
CA GLU A 38 -8.58 9.81 8.89
C GLU A 38 -7.37 9.39 8.06
N ALA A 39 -6.78 8.22 8.37
CA ALA A 39 -5.68 7.68 7.57
C ALA A 39 -6.09 7.51 6.10
N LEU A 40 -7.27 6.94 5.85
CA LEU A 40 -7.78 6.74 4.50
C LEU A 40 -8.04 8.07 3.79
N THR A 41 -8.68 9.03 4.46
CA THR A 41 -8.97 10.36 3.92
C THR A 41 -7.70 11.05 3.43
N HIS A 42 -6.67 11.11 4.28
CA HIS A 42 -5.37 11.69 3.91
C HIS A 42 -4.64 10.88 2.83
N SER A 43 -4.76 9.55 2.82
CA SER A 43 -4.15 8.71 1.78
C SER A 43 -4.76 8.97 0.40
N LEU A 44 -6.08 9.11 0.33
CA LEU A 44 -6.79 9.41 -0.92
C LEU A 44 -6.47 10.84 -1.42
N ASN A 45 -6.30 11.80 -0.51
CA ASN A 45 -5.81 13.13 -0.87
C ASN A 45 -4.39 13.07 -1.45
N ALA A 46 -3.48 12.31 -0.81
CA ALA A 46 -2.14 12.07 -1.33
C ALA A 46 -2.18 11.42 -2.72
N GLU A 47 -3.10 10.48 -2.96
CA GLU A 47 -3.26 9.83 -4.26
C GLU A 47 -3.76 10.80 -5.32
N ARG A 48 -4.72 11.67 -5.00
CA ARG A 48 -5.18 12.72 -5.92
C ARG A 48 -4.03 13.63 -6.36
N ILE A 49 -3.08 13.91 -5.46
CA ILE A 49 -1.88 14.72 -5.72
C ILE A 49 -0.82 13.93 -6.50
N SER A 50 -0.72 12.61 -6.28
CA SER A 50 0.28 11.74 -6.90
C SER A 50 -0.27 10.34 -7.19
N PRO A 51 -1.05 10.19 -8.27
CA PRO A 51 -1.83 8.97 -8.52
C PRO A 51 -0.97 7.76 -8.90
N TYR A 52 0.30 7.97 -9.25
CA TYR A 52 1.25 6.93 -9.64
C TYR A 52 2.42 6.81 -8.66
N ASN A 53 2.31 7.35 -7.45
CA ASN A 53 3.36 7.19 -6.45
C ASN A 53 3.21 5.81 -5.76
N PRO A 54 4.22 4.93 -5.84
CA PRO A 54 4.13 3.57 -5.29
C PRO A 54 3.94 3.55 -3.78
N LEU A 55 4.53 4.50 -3.03
CA LEU A 55 4.34 4.58 -1.58
C LEU A 55 2.92 4.98 -1.20
N VAL A 56 2.32 5.91 -1.95
CA VAL A 56 0.92 6.34 -1.73
C VAL A 56 -0.06 5.21 -2.05
N LEU A 57 0.13 4.54 -3.19
CA LEU A 57 -0.70 3.40 -3.58
C LEU A 57 -0.57 2.24 -2.58
N HIS A 58 0.64 1.95 -2.12
CA HIS A 58 0.89 0.93 -1.10
C HIS A 58 0.18 1.28 0.21
N ASN A 59 0.33 2.52 0.69
CA ASN A 59 -0.27 2.97 1.94
C ASN A 59 -1.80 2.89 1.88
N THR A 60 -2.40 3.31 0.77
CA THR A 60 -3.86 3.22 0.56
C THR A 60 -4.33 1.76 0.59
N ALA A 61 -3.60 0.85 -0.07
CA ALA A 61 -3.89 -0.57 -0.04
C ALA A 61 -3.78 -1.16 1.37
N GLY A 62 -2.73 -0.81 2.12
CA GLY A 62 -2.51 -1.25 3.49
C GLY A 62 -3.56 -0.75 4.48
N ILE A 63 -4.08 0.46 4.28
CA ILE A 63 -5.21 0.99 5.06
C ILE A 63 -6.48 0.18 4.77
N TYR A 64 -6.81 -0.05 3.49
CA TYR A 64 -7.96 -0.89 3.14
C TYR A 64 -7.85 -2.32 3.70
N GLN A 65 -6.65 -2.92 3.63
CA GLN A 65 -6.38 -4.24 4.20
C GLN A 65 -6.61 -4.24 5.72
N SER A 66 -6.09 -3.23 6.43
CA SER A 66 -6.28 -3.10 7.87
C SER A 66 -7.72 -2.85 8.28
N SER A 67 -8.52 -2.22 7.41
CA SER A 67 -9.97 -2.09 7.54
C SER A 67 -10.75 -3.33 7.10
N LYS A 68 -10.08 -4.45 6.77
CA LYS A 68 -10.68 -5.69 6.22
C LYS A 68 -11.47 -5.49 4.92
N LYS A 69 -11.23 -4.38 4.21
CA LYS A 69 -11.80 -4.08 2.88
C LYS A 69 -10.93 -4.72 1.80
N TYR A 70 -10.88 -6.05 1.81
CA TYR A 70 -9.95 -6.86 1.03
C TYR A 70 -10.14 -6.73 -0.49
N ASP A 71 -11.37 -6.47 -0.94
CA ASP A 71 -11.72 -6.17 -2.32
C ASP A 71 -10.97 -4.93 -2.84
N LYS A 72 -11.01 -3.84 -2.08
CA LYS A 72 -10.32 -2.59 -2.41
C LYS A 72 -8.82 -2.76 -2.30
N ALA A 73 -8.32 -3.35 -1.22
CA ALA A 73 -6.89 -3.60 -1.05
C ALA A 73 -6.31 -4.43 -2.22
N THR A 74 -7.00 -5.50 -2.62
CA THR A 74 -6.64 -6.33 -3.78
C THR A 74 -6.61 -5.52 -5.07
N SER A 75 -7.60 -4.65 -5.29
CA SER A 75 -7.62 -3.76 -6.47
C SER A 75 -6.39 -2.87 -6.55
N TYR A 76 -6.00 -2.24 -5.43
CA TYR A 76 -4.79 -1.42 -5.37
C TYR A 76 -3.52 -2.22 -5.62
N TYR A 77 -3.34 -3.37 -4.94
CA TYR A 77 -2.14 -4.17 -5.14
C TYR A 77 -2.05 -4.74 -6.56
N ARG A 78 -3.16 -5.13 -7.19
CA ARG A 78 -3.18 -5.54 -8.61
C ARG A 78 -2.83 -4.37 -9.54
N ARG A 79 -3.29 -3.16 -9.24
CA ARG A 79 -2.90 -1.95 -9.99
C ARG A 79 -1.40 -1.70 -9.84
N MET A 80 -0.85 -1.81 -8.64
CA MET A 80 0.59 -1.67 -8.40
C MET A 80 1.41 -2.75 -9.11
N GLN A 81 0.96 -4.01 -9.12
CA GLN A 81 1.60 -5.10 -9.86
C GLN A 81 1.69 -4.78 -11.36
N LYS A 82 0.68 -4.12 -11.94
CA LYS A 82 0.68 -3.71 -13.35
C LYS A 82 1.60 -2.51 -13.61
N LEU A 83 1.58 -1.51 -12.73
CA LEU A 83 2.37 -0.27 -12.89
C LEU A 83 3.86 -0.48 -12.57
N PHE A 84 4.15 -1.35 -11.61
CA PHE A 84 5.49 -1.59 -11.07
C PHE A 84 5.77 -3.11 -11.08
N PRO A 85 5.95 -3.72 -12.26
CA PRO A 85 6.09 -5.17 -12.38
C PRO A 85 7.30 -5.75 -11.62
N ASN A 86 8.32 -4.92 -11.35
CA ASN A 86 9.52 -5.29 -10.60
C ASN A 86 9.43 -4.96 -9.10
N TYR A 87 8.34 -4.33 -8.64
CA TYR A 87 8.12 -4.08 -7.22
C TYR A 87 7.33 -5.25 -6.65
N ILE A 88 7.95 -6.02 -5.74
CA ILE A 88 7.41 -7.30 -5.27
C ILE A 88 6.45 -7.21 -4.08
N ASP A 89 6.50 -6.11 -3.33
CA ASP A 89 5.68 -5.96 -2.11
C ASP A 89 4.16 -6.11 -2.37
N PRO A 90 3.58 -5.56 -3.46
CA PRO A 90 2.16 -5.77 -3.77
C PRO A 90 1.77 -7.24 -3.94
N GLN A 91 2.65 -8.05 -4.51
CA GLN A 91 2.43 -9.47 -4.79
C GLN A 91 2.46 -10.25 -3.47
N ILE A 92 3.41 -9.93 -2.58
CA ILE A 92 3.45 -10.48 -1.22
C ILE A 92 2.17 -10.12 -0.46
N ASN A 93 1.74 -8.86 -0.50
CA ASN A 93 0.54 -8.44 0.20
C ASN A 93 -0.75 -9.05 -0.38
N LEU A 94 -0.81 -9.29 -1.70
CA LEU A 94 -1.89 -10.05 -2.32
C LEU A 94 -1.96 -11.49 -1.80
N LEU A 95 -0.81 -12.16 -1.65
CA LEU A 95 -0.77 -13.50 -1.08
C LEU A 95 -1.24 -13.53 0.37
N ILE A 96 -0.86 -12.53 1.18
CA ILE A 96 -1.36 -12.40 2.55
C ILE A 96 -2.90 -12.32 2.54
N ILE A 97 -3.46 -11.43 1.72
CA ILE A 97 -4.93 -11.32 1.59
C ILE A 97 -5.55 -12.63 1.10
N TYR A 98 -4.95 -13.32 0.14
CA TYR A 98 -5.46 -14.59 -0.37
C TYR A 98 -5.39 -15.71 0.65
N SER A 99 -4.36 -15.75 1.49
CA SER A 99 -4.28 -16.70 2.59
C SER A 99 -5.39 -16.49 3.64
N GLU A 100 -5.88 -15.26 3.77
CA GLU A 100 -6.98 -14.90 4.68
C GLU A 100 -8.37 -15.07 4.06
N THR A 101 -8.49 -15.03 2.73
CA THR A 101 -9.80 -14.90 2.03
C THR A 101 -10.14 -16.05 1.09
N LEU A 102 -9.16 -16.86 0.66
CA LEU A 102 -9.34 -17.98 -0.25
C LEU A 102 -9.16 -19.33 0.46
N PRO A 103 -9.72 -20.42 -0.09
CA PRO A 103 -9.35 -21.77 0.31
C PRO A 103 -7.84 -22.00 0.19
N PHE A 104 -7.30 -22.78 1.12
CA PHE A 104 -5.86 -23.01 1.27
C PHE A 104 -5.20 -23.49 -0.03
N GLU A 105 -5.86 -24.40 -0.76
CA GLU A 105 -5.36 -24.98 -2.00
C GLU A 105 -5.10 -23.93 -3.07
N LYS A 106 -6.04 -22.98 -3.21
CA LYS A 106 -5.93 -21.88 -4.19
C LYS A 106 -4.88 -20.85 -3.77
N SER A 107 -4.76 -20.58 -2.47
CA SER A 107 -3.70 -19.71 -1.95
C SER A 107 -2.32 -20.31 -2.20
N LYS A 108 -2.16 -21.63 -2.05
CA LYS A 108 -0.91 -22.34 -2.31
C LYS A 108 -0.51 -22.29 -3.78
N GLU A 109 -1.45 -22.53 -4.68
CA GLU A 109 -1.21 -22.43 -6.13
C GLU A 109 -0.68 -21.04 -6.53
N LEU A 110 -1.32 -19.97 -6.05
CA LEU A 110 -0.89 -18.59 -6.32
C LEU A 110 0.49 -18.26 -5.73
N PHE A 111 0.85 -18.87 -4.61
CA PHE A 111 2.17 -18.74 -4.00
C PHE A 111 3.25 -19.41 -4.85
N ASP A 112 3.00 -20.65 -5.28
CA ASP A 112 3.92 -21.41 -6.12
C ASP A 112 4.18 -20.70 -7.47
N GLU A 113 3.13 -20.12 -8.07
CA GLU A 113 3.25 -19.27 -9.26
C GLU A 113 4.16 -18.05 -9.03
N LEU A 114 4.03 -17.38 -7.88
CA LEU A 114 4.84 -16.21 -7.57
C LEU A 114 6.32 -16.57 -7.41
N ILE A 115 6.63 -17.65 -6.69
CA ILE A 115 8.02 -18.13 -6.53
C ILE A 115 8.61 -18.49 -7.88
N LYS A 116 7.86 -19.19 -8.73
CA LYS A 116 8.34 -19.55 -10.06
C LYS A 116 8.68 -18.31 -10.90
N LYS A 117 7.88 -17.25 -10.80
CA LYS A 117 8.09 -15.98 -11.51
C LYS A 117 9.27 -15.19 -10.96
N ASP A 118 9.51 -15.24 -9.65
CA ASP A 118 10.55 -14.45 -8.97
C ASP A 118 11.50 -15.35 -8.15
N SER A 119 12.01 -16.39 -8.81
CA SER A 119 12.79 -17.47 -8.19
C SER A 119 14.13 -17.03 -7.62
N LEU A 120 14.59 -15.83 -7.97
CA LEU A 120 15.83 -15.25 -7.49
C LEU A 120 15.64 -14.34 -6.27
N ASN A 121 14.41 -13.99 -5.91
CA ASN A 121 14.12 -13.08 -4.81
C ASN A 121 14.53 -13.69 -3.46
N PRO A 122 15.44 -13.05 -2.70
CA PRO A 122 15.87 -13.55 -1.40
C PRO A 122 14.72 -13.77 -0.41
N ARG A 123 13.62 -12.99 -0.51
CA ARG A 123 12.45 -13.15 0.36
C ARG A 123 11.69 -14.46 0.15
N PHE A 124 11.87 -15.13 -0.99
CA PHE A 124 11.26 -16.43 -1.30
C PHE A 124 12.22 -17.61 -1.13
N LYS A 125 13.51 -17.37 -0.81
CA LYS A 125 14.54 -18.42 -0.70
C LYS A 125 14.66 -19.06 0.68
N SER A 126 13.89 -18.60 1.67
CA SER A 126 14.04 -18.97 3.08
C SER A 126 12.83 -19.69 3.69
N ILE A 127 12.02 -20.37 2.87
CA ILE A 127 10.87 -21.18 3.31
C ILE A 127 11.00 -22.58 2.74
#